data_AF-A0A933X3N3-F1
#
_entry.id   AF-A0A933X3N3-F1
#
_cell.length_a   1.000
_cell.length_b   1.000
_cell.length_c   1.000
_cell.angle_alpha   90.00
_cell.angle_beta   90.00
_cell.angle_gamma   90.00
#
_symmetry.space_group_name_H-M   'P 1'
#
loop_
_entity.id
_entity.type
_entity.pdbx_description
1 polymer ?
#
loop_
_entity_poly.entity_id
_entity_poly.type
_entity_poly.pdbx_seq_one_letter_code
_entity_poly.pdbx_strand_id
1 'polypeptide(L)'
;MNSSPDVSRAPVWLRAVVFTLLFPGTVLVYAPLVLSWCFEDVWTLPLGSLRHAGWPLIAFGALGYLACAANFVRRGRGTPAPWDAPTALVDGGLYRFVRNPMYVALATILVGEALVTSSGVLLAYTALMWILFHHRVVTYEERVLRRDFGVPFEHYCARVPRWFPRRPRS
;
A
#
# COMPACT_ATOMS: atom_id res chain seq x y z
N MET A 1 -26.46 -12.31 -30.44
CA MET A 1 -26.47 -11.13 -29.55
C MET A 1 -26.13 -11.57 -28.15
N ASN A 2 -24.88 -11.39 -27.72
CA ASN A 2 -24.52 -11.32 -26.31
C ASN A 2 -23.22 -10.51 -26.18
N SER A 3 -23.36 -9.20 -26.35
CA SER A 3 -22.30 -8.23 -26.09
C SER A 3 -22.19 -8.04 -24.58
N SER A 4 -21.39 -8.89 -23.94
CA SER A 4 -20.85 -8.62 -22.62
C SER A 4 -20.17 -7.23 -22.64
N PRO A 5 -20.47 -6.32 -21.71
CA PRO A 5 -19.87 -5.00 -21.70
C PRO A 5 -18.35 -5.13 -21.64
N ASP A 6 -17.69 -4.63 -22.68
CA ASP A 6 -16.25 -4.61 -22.83
C ASP A 6 -15.66 -3.59 -21.84
N VAL A 7 -15.38 -4.04 -20.61
CA VAL A 7 -14.69 -3.25 -19.57
C VAL A 7 -13.26 -2.87 -19.98
N SER A 8 -12.75 -3.37 -21.12
CA SER A 8 -11.34 -3.27 -21.52
C SER A 8 -10.92 -1.96 -22.24
N ARG A 9 -11.82 -0.98 -22.42
CA ARG A 9 -11.50 0.29 -23.13
C ARG A 9 -11.11 1.49 -22.24
N ALA A 10 -11.18 1.35 -20.92
CA ALA A 10 -10.85 2.47 -20.02
C ALA A 10 -9.34 2.76 -20.02
N PRO A 11 -8.92 4.04 -20.10
CA PRO A 11 -7.51 4.38 -20.07
C PRO A 11 -6.89 3.97 -18.72
N VAL A 12 -5.61 3.56 -18.73
CA VAL A 12 -4.90 2.99 -17.56
C VAL A 12 -4.99 3.89 -16.32
N TRP A 13 -4.96 5.21 -16.49
CA TRP A 13 -5.10 6.16 -15.38
C TRP A 13 -6.47 6.06 -14.70
N LEU A 14 -7.56 5.86 -15.46
CA LEU A 14 -8.91 5.72 -14.91
C LEU A 14 -9.05 4.45 -14.09
N ARG A 15 -8.50 3.33 -14.59
CA ARG A 15 -8.45 2.05 -13.85
C ARG A 15 -7.63 2.18 -12.57
N ALA A 16 -6.50 2.91 -12.62
CA ALA A 16 -5.67 3.18 -11.45
C ALA A 16 -6.41 4.01 -10.39
N VAL A 17 -7.14 5.04 -10.82
CA VAL A 17 -7.96 5.89 -9.96
C VAL A 17 -9.08 5.09 -9.32
N VAL A 18 -9.84 4.30 -10.10
CA VAL A 18 -10.92 3.46 -9.58
C VAL A 18 -10.38 2.44 -8.57
N PHE A 19 -9.29 1.75 -8.87
CA PHE A 19 -8.64 0.84 -7.92
C PHE A 19 -8.20 1.56 -6.65
N THR A 20 -7.59 2.74 -6.79
CA THR A 20 -7.13 3.55 -5.66
C THR A 20 -8.29 3.99 -4.76
N LEU A 21 -9.40 4.42 -5.36
CA LEU A 21 -10.59 4.83 -4.61
C LEU A 21 -11.26 3.64 -3.93
N LEU A 22 -11.37 2.50 -4.61
CA LEU A 22 -12.06 1.32 -4.08
C LEU A 22 -11.26 0.54 -3.05
N PHE A 23 -9.93 0.47 -3.17
CA PHE A 23 -9.13 -0.38 -2.29
C PHE A 23 -8.37 0.45 -1.24
N PRO A 24 -7.36 1.26 -1.58
CA PRO A 24 -6.77 2.22 -0.64
C PRO A 24 -7.79 3.16 0.00
N GLY A 25 -8.74 3.73 -0.76
CA GLY A 25 -9.75 4.64 -0.21
C GLY A 25 -10.65 3.95 0.81
N THR A 26 -11.05 2.70 0.56
CA THR A 26 -11.81 1.92 1.55
C THR A 26 -10.98 1.60 2.79
N VAL A 27 -9.73 1.17 2.61
CA VAL A 27 -8.86 0.74 3.72
C VAL A 27 -8.36 1.91 4.57
N LEU A 28 -8.06 3.06 3.96
CA LEU A 28 -7.49 4.23 4.61
C LEU A 28 -8.52 5.28 5.03
N VAL A 29 -9.70 5.33 4.42
CA VAL A 29 -10.66 6.40 4.73
C VAL A 29 -11.95 5.81 5.25
N TYR A 30 -12.62 4.98 4.46
CA TYR A 30 -13.93 4.46 4.85
C TYR A 30 -13.89 3.61 6.12
N ALA A 31 -13.01 2.59 6.15
CA ALA A 31 -12.92 1.70 7.31
C ALA A 31 -12.47 2.44 8.59
N PRO A 32 -11.42 3.29 8.58
CA PRO A 32 -11.04 4.06 9.76
C PRO A 32 -12.13 5.02 10.24
N LEU A 33 -12.88 5.66 9.32
CA LEU A 33 -14.01 6.52 9.70
C LEU A 33 -15.12 5.71 10.38
N VAL A 34 -15.51 4.57 9.79
CA VAL A 34 -16.54 3.69 10.38
C VAL A 34 -16.08 3.14 11.72
N LEU A 35 -14.84 2.69 11.84
CA LEU A 35 -14.29 2.19 13.10
C LEU A 35 -14.22 3.28 14.17
N SER A 36 -13.80 4.49 13.80
CA SER A 36 -13.78 5.62 14.73
C SER A 36 -15.18 5.97 15.21
N TRP A 37 -16.17 5.95 14.31
CA TRP A 37 -17.57 6.23 14.66
C TRP A 37 -18.22 5.13 15.49
N CYS A 38 -17.97 3.85 15.18
CA CYS A 38 -18.56 2.73 15.91
C CYS A 38 -17.88 2.44 17.25
N PHE A 39 -16.62 2.84 17.44
CA PHE A 39 -15.80 2.44 18.59
C PHE A 39 -15.07 3.62 19.26
N GLU A 40 -15.60 4.83 19.17
CA GLU A 40 -14.97 6.08 19.62
C GLU A 40 -14.40 5.99 21.06
N ASP A 41 -15.15 5.36 21.97
CA ASP A 41 -14.80 5.27 23.40
C ASP A 41 -14.44 3.86 23.90
N VAL A 42 -14.37 2.87 23.00
CA VAL A 42 -14.18 1.47 23.42
C VAL A 42 -12.75 1.23 23.89
N TRP A 43 -11.77 1.83 23.21
CA TRP A 43 -10.36 1.66 23.56
C TRP A 43 -9.57 2.92 23.19
N THR A 44 -9.48 3.85 24.13
CA THR A 44 -8.72 5.09 24.00
C THR A 44 -7.33 4.94 24.60
N LEU A 45 -6.34 5.48 23.92
CA LEU A 45 -4.94 5.47 24.35
C LEU A 45 -4.60 6.81 25.02
N PRO A 46 -3.97 6.83 26.21
CA PRO A 46 -3.62 8.07 26.90
C PRO A 46 -2.36 8.73 26.31
N LEU A 47 -2.42 9.15 25.04
CA LEU A 47 -1.26 9.65 24.29
C LEU A 47 -0.93 11.12 24.56
N GLY A 48 -1.87 11.90 25.13
CA GLY A 48 -1.66 13.33 25.37
C GLY A 48 -1.29 14.08 24.09
N SER A 49 -0.20 14.86 24.13
CA SER A 49 0.30 15.61 22.96
C SER A 49 0.98 14.73 21.90
N LEU A 50 1.36 13.49 22.22
CA LEU A 50 2.01 12.58 21.26
C LEU A 50 1.09 12.23 20.08
N ARG A 51 -0.23 12.35 20.23
CA ARG A 51 -1.21 12.17 19.15
C ARG A 51 -0.90 13.04 17.92
N HIS A 52 -0.31 14.22 18.13
CA HIS A 52 0.01 15.16 17.05
C HIS A 52 1.15 14.67 16.15
N ALA A 53 1.97 13.70 16.62
CA ALA A 53 2.95 13.02 15.78
C ALA A 53 2.29 12.17 14.68
N GLY A 54 0.99 11.88 14.78
CA GLY A 54 0.25 11.18 13.72
C GLY A 54 0.10 12.00 12.44
N TRP A 55 -0.03 13.33 12.52
CA TRP A 55 -0.13 14.19 11.33
C TRP A 55 1.07 14.11 10.38
N PRO A 56 2.33 14.27 10.84
CA PRO A 56 3.49 14.10 9.97
C PRO A 56 3.62 12.67 9.44
N LEU A 57 3.19 11.64 10.20
CA LEU A 57 3.16 10.26 9.73
C LEU A 57 2.17 10.07 8.57
N ILE A 58 0.95 10.60 8.69
CA ILE A 58 -0.06 10.58 7.61
C ILE A 58 0.49 11.29 6.38
N ALA A 59 1.05 12.48 6.54
CA ALA A 59 1.62 13.24 5.43
C ALA A 59 2.76 12.49 4.74
N PHE A 60 3.70 11.93 5.52
CA PHE A 60 4.81 11.14 5.00
C PHE A 60 4.34 9.89 4.24
N GLY A 61 3.39 9.15 4.82
CA GLY A 61 2.79 7.98 4.20
C GLY A 61 2.03 8.33 2.91
N ALA A 62 1.24 9.41 2.91
CA ALA A 62 0.52 9.87 1.72
C ALA A 62 1.48 10.25 0.58
N LEU A 63 2.54 11.00 0.88
CA LEU A 63 3.59 11.33 -0.10
C LEU A 63 4.28 10.08 -0.64
N GLY A 64 4.60 9.10 0.23
CA GLY A 64 5.17 7.81 -0.16
C GLY A 64 4.25 7.01 -1.08
N TYR A 65 2.95 6.97 -0.76
CA TYR A 65 1.93 6.31 -1.58
C TYR A 65 1.80 6.97 -2.96
N LEU A 66 1.68 8.31 -3.01
CA LEU A 66 1.60 9.06 -4.25
C LEU A 66 2.85 8.89 -5.12
N ALA A 67 4.04 8.86 -4.51
CA ALA A 67 5.29 8.58 -5.21
C ALA A 67 5.30 7.15 -5.81
N CYS A 68 4.78 6.16 -5.09
CA CYS A 68 4.63 4.80 -5.60
C CYS A 68 3.63 4.73 -6.77
N ALA A 69 2.45 5.34 -6.61
CA ALA A 69 1.42 5.38 -7.64
C ALA A 69 1.93 6.09 -8.92
N ALA A 70 2.63 7.23 -8.76
CA ALA A 70 3.25 7.94 -9.88
C ALA A 70 4.30 7.10 -10.60
N ASN A 71 5.10 6.32 -9.86
CA ASN A 71 6.10 5.42 -10.45
C ASN A 71 5.44 4.28 -11.25
N PHE A 72 4.34 3.72 -10.75
CA PHE A 72 3.54 2.73 -11.48
C PHE A 72 2.98 3.29 -12.80
N VAL A 73 2.42 4.51 -12.76
CA VAL A 73 1.90 5.18 -13.96
C VAL A 73 3.04 5.49 -14.96
N ARG A 74 4.19 5.96 -14.48
CA ARG A 74 5.32 6.39 -15.34
C ARG A 74 6.15 5.22 -15.90
N ARG A 75 6.35 4.14 -15.14
CA ARG A 75 7.26 3.04 -15.50
C ARG A 75 6.56 1.71 -15.75
N GLY A 76 5.40 1.46 -15.14
CA GLY A 76 4.74 0.15 -15.15
C GLY A 76 3.80 -0.11 -16.33
N ARG A 77 3.30 0.94 -17.02
CA ARG A 77 2.25 0.85 -18.06
C ARG A 77 1.04 -0.03 -17.65
N GLY A 78 0.78 -0.12 -16.35
CA GLY A 78 -0.26 -0.93 -15.73
C GLY A 78 -0.54 -0.45 -14.30
N THR A 79 -1.53 -1.05 -13.63
CA THR A 79 -1.97 -0.68 -12.28
C THR A 79 -1.42 -1.65 -11.21
N PRO A 80 -1.40 -1.28 -9.91
CA PRO A 80 -1.07 -2.22 -8.83
C PRO A 80 -2.06 -3.39 -8.69
N ALA A 81 -3.12 -3.40 -9.51
CA ALA A 81 -4.15 -4.39 -9.45
C ALA A 81 -3.64 -5.75 -9.98
N PRO A 82 -3.98 -6.87 -9.33
CA PRO A 82 -3.49 -8.20 -9.71
C PRO A 82 -3.88 -8.66 -11.11
N TRP A 83 -4.83 -7.97 -11.77
CA TRP A 83 -5.28 -8.22 -13.14
C TRP A 83 -4.61 -7.32 -14.20
N ASP A 84 -3.60 -6.52 -13.82
CA ASP A 84 -2.90 -5.58 -14.73
C ASP A 84 -1.40 -5.54 -14.40
N ALA A 85 -0.79 -6.72 -14.26
CA ALA A 85 0.58 -6.88 -13.82
C ALA A 85 1.56 -6.10 -14.73
N PRO A 86 2.50 -5.31 -14.17
CA PRO A 86 3.44 -4.55 -14.96
C PRO A 86 4.36 -5.48 -15.77
N THR A 87 4.56 -5.15 -17.05
CA THR A 87 5.39 -5.90 -18.01
C THR A 87 6.90 -5.77 -17.74
N ALA A 88 7.30 -4.96 -16.77
CA ALA A 88 8.69 -4.79 -16.34
C ALA A 88 8.76 -4.69 -14.81
N LEU A 89 9.82 -5.27 -14.23
CA LEU A 89 10.11 -5.17 -12.81
C LEU A 89 10.29 -3.69 -12.43
N VAL A 90 9.40 -3.16 -11.59
CA VAL A 90 9.49 -1.78 -11.09
C VAL A 90 10.52 -1.74 -9.96
N ASP A 91 11.79 -1.54 -10.30
CA ASP A 91 12.92 -1.47 -9.35
C ASP A 91 13.39 -0.04 -9.05
N GLY A 92 12.79 0.96 -9.71
CA GLY A 92 13.13 2.38 -9.56
C GLY A 92 12.41 3.11 -8.42
N GLY A 93 12.86 4.32 -8.10
CA GLY A 93 12.16 5.21 -7.16
C GLY A 93 12.27 4.74 -5.70
N LEU A 94 11.14 4.46 -5.03
CA LEU A 94 11.13 3.92 -3.66
C LEU A 94 11.41 2.41 -3.63
N TYR A 95 11.19 1.70 -4.74
CA TYR A 95 11.39 0.25 -4.86
C TYR A 95 12.87 -0.16 -4.79
N ARG A 96 13.82 0.78 -4.84
CA ARG A 96 15.25 0.50 -4.60
C ARG A 96 15.61 0.36 -3.12
N PHE A 97 14.79 0.93 -2.23
CA PHE A 97 15.04 0.94 -0.80
C PHE A 97 14.32 -0.21 -0.08
N VAL A 98 13.11 -0.54 -0.54
CA VAL A 98 12.26 -1.59 0.01
C VAL A 98 11.43 -2.19 -1.12
N ARG A 99 11.13 -3.49 -1.06
CA ARG A 99 10.37 -4.17 -2.13
C ARG A 99 8.89 -3.79 -2.17
N ASN A 100 8.32 -3.42 -1.02
CA ASN A 100 6.89 -3.15 -0.85
C ASN A 100 6.63 -1.74 -0.28
N PRO A 101 7.16 -0.66 -0.90
CA PRO A 101 7.07 0.70 -0.36
C PRO A 101 5.63 1.21 -0.28
N MET A 102 4.75 0.77 -1.17
CA MET A 102 3.34 1.15 -1.16
C MET A 102 2.64 0.63 0.10
N TYR A 103 2.83 -0.63 0.47
CA TYR A 103 2.26 -1.20 1.68
C TYR A 103 2.83 -0.58 2.96
N VAL A 104 4.13 -0.23 2.97
CA VAL A 104 4.75 0.52 4.07
C VAL A 104 4.10 1.90 4.20
N ALA A 105 3.84 2.59 3.09
CA ALA A 105 3.15 3.87 3.08
C ALA A 105 1.72 3.77 3.65
N LEU A 106 0.94 2.77 3.22
CA LEU A 106 -0.41 2.51 3.75
C LEU A 106 -0.39 2.26 5.27
N ALA A 107 0.50 1.40 5.74
CA ALA A 107 0.63 1.11 7.17
C ALA A 107 1.05 2.36 7.97
N THR A 108 1.92 3.19 7.41
CA THR A 108 2.35 4.45 8.05
C THR A 108 1.19 5.43 8.21
N ILE A 109 0.30 5.52 7.20
CA ILE A 109 -0.91 6.34 7.28
C ILE A 109 -1.82 5.83 8.41
N LEU A 110 -2.11 4.53 8.43
CA LEU A 110 -2.99 3.92 9.44
C LEU A 110 -2.45 4.07 10.87
N VAL A 111 -1.13 3.94 11.08
CA VAL A 111 -0.51 4.26 12.38
C VAL A 111 -0.71 5.73 12.73
N GLY A 112 -0.54 6.64 11.78
CA GLY A 112 -0.75 8.06 12.00
C GLY A 112 -2.22 8.39 12.37
N GLU A 113 -3.20 7.74 11.74
CA GLU A 113 -4.62 7.87 12.08
C GLU A 113 -4.93 7.35 13.49
N ALA A 114 -4.40 6.18 13.86
CA ALA A 114 -4.55 5.63 15.20
C ALA A 114 -3.95 6.56 16.27
N LEU A 115 -2.85 7.25 15.96
CA LEU A 115 -2.27 8.25 16.86
C LEU A 115 -3.15 9.51 16.97
N VAL A 116 -3.57 10.11 15.84
CA VAL A 116 -4.38 11.35 15.84
C VAL A 116 -5.69 11.15 16.61
N THR A 117 -6.35 10.02 16.38
CA THR A 117 -7.61 9.63 17.05
C THR A 117 -7.38 9.06 18.45
N SER A 118 -6.14 8.73 18.81
CA SER A 118 -5.80 8.02 20.05
C SER A 118 -6.60 6.71 20.20
N SER A 119 -6.91 6.03 19.10
CA SER A 119 -7.76 4.84 19.07
C SER A 119 -6.93 3.55 19.05
N GLY A 120 -7.06 2.76 20.10
CA GLY A 120 -6.50 1.39 20.16
C GLY A 120 -7.17 0.45 19.16
N VAL A 121 -8.45 0.69 18.81
CA VAL A 121 -9.15 -0.07 17.77
C VAL A 121 -8.53 0.18 16.40
N LEU A 122 -8.21 1.42 16.05
CA LEU A 122 -7.49 1.70 14.80
C LEU A 122 -6.07 1.14 14.81
N LEU A 123 -5.40 1.11 15.96
CA LEU A 123 -4.09 0.47 16.06
C LEU A 123 -4.17 -1.05 15.82
N ALA A 124 -5.19 -1.71 16.38
CA ALA A 124 -5.45 -3.13 16.14
C ALA A 124 -5.82 -3.41 14.68
N TYR A 125 -6.65 -2.56 14.08
CA TYR A 125 -6.97 -2.60 12.65
C TYR A 125 -5.70 -2.44 11.79
N THR A 126 -4.81 -1.53 12.15
CA THR A 126 -3.52 -1.34 11.47
C THR A 126 -2.68 -2.61 11.51
N ALA A 127 -2.57 -3.26 12.69
CA ALA A 127 -1.87 -4.52 12.83
C ALA A 127 -2.49 -5.64 11.97
N LEU A 128 -3.82 -5.72 11.94
CA LEU A 128 -4.54 -6.66 11.08
C LEU A 128 -4.25 -6.42 9.60
N MET A 129 -4.34 -5.17 9.14
CA MET A 129 -4.04 -4.81 7.74
C MET A 129 -2.59 -5.14 7.38
N TRP A 130 -1.63 -4.87 8.28
CA TRP A 130 -0.24 -5.24 8.07
C TRP A 130 -0.05 -6.74 7.87
N ILE A 131 -0.72 -7.57 8.68
CA ILE A 131 -0.68 -9.04 8.54
C ILE A 131 -1.28 -9.46 7.19
N LEU A 132 -2.42 -8.90 6.79
CA LEU A 132 -3.06 -9.21 5.51
C LEU A 132 -2.20 -8.80 4.31
N PHE A 133 -1.58 -7.62 4.36
CA PHE A 133 -0.64 -7.17 3.35
C PHE A 133 0.58 -8.09 3.28
N HIS A 134 1.14 -8.45 4.42
CA HIS A 134 2.27 -9.39 4.48
C HIS A 134 1.91 -10.74 3.87
N HIS A 135 0.75 -11.28 4.22
CA HIS A 135 0.25 -12.53 3.68
C HIS A 135 0.11 -12.45 2.16
N ARG A 136 -0.58 -11.42 1.64
CA ARG A 136 -0.72 -11.21 0.18
C ARG A 136 0.64 -11.17 -0.53
N VAL A 137 1.58 -10.41 0.01
CA VAL A 137 2.92 -10.26 -0.60
C VAL A 137 3.62 -11.62 -0.67
N VAL A 138 3.64 -12.39 0.41
CA VAL A 138 4.38 -13.66 0.47
C VAL A 138 3.69 -14.78 -0.30
N THR A 139 2.36 -14.88 -0.24
CA THR A 139 1.63 -16.00 -0.85
C THR A 139 1.29 -15.77 -2.31
N TYR A 140 1.11 -14.52 -2.72
CA TYR A 140 0.68 -14.20 -4.07
C TYR A 140 1.76 -13.43 -4.82
N GLU A 141 2.10 -12.21 -4.40
CA GLU A 141 2.92 -11.30 -5.22
C GLU A 141 4.33 -11.84 -5.46
N GLU A 142 5.04 -12.26 -4.41
CA GLU A 142 6.38 -12.82 -4.57
C GLU A 142 6.37 -14.15 -5.34
N ARG A 143 5.29 -14.94 -5.28
CA ARG A 143 5.19 -16.18 -6.05
C ARG A 143 4.98 -15.89 -7.53
N VAL A 144 4.07 -14.96 -7.85
CA VAL A 144 3.82 -14.51 -9.22
C VAL A 144 5.08 -13.88 -9.81
N LEU A 145 5.72 -12.95 -9.08
CA LEU A 145 6.96 -12.31 -9.54
C LEU A 145 8.11 -13.31 -9.73
N ARG A 146 8.24 -14.30 -8.84
CA ARG A 146 9.25 -15.37 -9.01
C ARG A 146 8.95 -16.24 -10.23
N ARG A 147 7.67 -16.56 -10.49
CA ARG A 147 7.27 -17.34 -11.67
C ARG A 147 7.52 -16.58 -12.97
N ASP A 148 7.18 -15.29 -12.99
CA ASP A 148 7.17 -14.49 -14.21
C ASP A 148 8.57 -13.93 -14.55
N PHE A 149 9.40 -13.62 -13.54
CA PHE A 149 10.72 -13.00 -13.75
C PHE A 149 11.92 -13.87 -13.34
N GLY A 150 11.74 -14.97 -12.60
CA GLY A 150 12.81 -15.92 -12.27
C GLY A 150 14.03 -15.29 -11.60
N VAL A 151 15.23 -15.60 -12.12
CA VAL A 151 16.55 -15.20 -11.58
C VAL A 151 16.71 -13.68 -11.36
N PRO A 152 16.31 -12.79 -12.30
CA PRO A 152 16.26 -11.35 -12.07
C PRO A 152 15.56 -10.94 -10.76
N PHE A 153 14.43 -11.58 -10.43
CA PHE A 153 13.70 -11.28 -9.20
C PHE A 153 14.41 -11.78 -7.94
N GLU A 154 15.09 -12.92 -8.03
CA GLU A 154 15.90 -13.44 -6.92
C GLU A 154 17.07 -12.51 -6.60
N HIS A 155 17.78 -12.03 -7.62
CA HIS A 155 18.83 -11.03 -7.46
C HIS A 155 18.30 -9.72 -6.85
N TYR A 156 17.10 -9.30 -7.25
CA TYR A 156 16.44 -8.14 -6.64
C TYR A 156 16.11 -8.38 -5.15
N CYS A 157 15.56 -9.55 -4.81
CA CYS A 157 15.26 -9.92 -3.42
C CYS A 157 16.49 -9.99 -2.52
N ALA A 158 17.65 -10.35 -3.06
CA ALA A 158 18.92 -10.38 -2.34
C ALA A 158 19.44 -8.98 -2.00
N ARG A 159 19.17 -7.98 -2.85
CA ARG A 159 19.62 -6.59 -2.65
C ARG A 159 18.65 -5.74 -1.84
N VAL A 160 17.35 -5.95 -2.03
CA VAL A 160 16.31 -5.08 -1.49
C VAL A 160 15.50 -5.81 -0.42
N PRO A 161 15.47 -5.30 0.83
CA PRO A 161 14.69 -5.90 1.91
C PRO A 161 13.18 -5.78 1.66
N ARG A 162 12.41 -6.67 2.29
CA ARG A 162 10.96 -6.75 2.06
C ARG A 162 10.19 -5.55 2.61
N TRP A 163 10.53 -5.10 3.82
CA TRP A 163 9.76 -4.12 4.60
C TRP A 163 10.57 -2.94 5.15
N PHE A 164 11.82 -3.17 5.59
CA PHE A 164 12.63 -2.14 6.22
C PHE A 164 13.53 -1.46 5.19
N PRO A 165 13.40 -0.15 4.92
CA PRO A 165 14.21 0.54 3.92
C PRO A 165 15.71 0.38 4.18
N ARG A 166 16.47 -0.02 3.17
CA ARG A 166 17.93 -0.08 3.21
C ARG A 166 18.51 0.78 2.10
N ARG A 167 19.64 1.45 2.36
CA ARG A 167 20.35 2.20 1.32
C ARG A 167 20.78 1.24 0.19
N PRO A 168 20.51 1.58 -1.08
CA PRO A 168 20.95 0.77 -2.22
C PRO A 168 22.48 0.67 -2.20
N ARG A 169 23.01 -0.52 -2.45
CA ARG A 169 24.45 -0.68 -2.73
C ARG A 169 24.66 -0.28 -4.19
N SER A 170 25.51 0.73 -4.41
CA SER A 170 25.96 1.20 -5.73
C SER A 170 26.78 0.15 -6.46
#